data_AF-A0A2V7D1S9-F1
#
_entry.id   AF-A0A2V7D1S9-F1
#
_cell.length_a   1.000
_cell.length_b   1.000
_cell.length_c   1.000
_cell.angle_alpha   90.00
_cell.angle_beta   90.00
_cell.angle_gamma   90.00
#
_symmetry.space_group_name_H-M   'P 1'
#
loop_
_entity.id
_entity.type
_entity.pdbx_description
1 polymer ?
#
loop_
_entity_poly.entity_id
_entity_poly.type
_entity_poly.pdbx_seq_one_letter_code
_entity_poly.pdbx_strand_id
1 'polypeptide(L)'
;MNLLRSRFVQAVLVLVVAFVFFRFGIRPPAPWSVLTLYMSIVLLAVLIYVSSDSDSWREFMWPIRSTLVAPDKGLTRLVLLIVVPLLLGYYAYTQAAAKPQAPPELRAVHPAPPASLQFRGKEIQITGLDNPLRRDQAGFKKHVAAGAETYIRNCVYCHGDNLDGKGHFAYGFNPPPANFQDPGTIAMLQEAFLFWRIAKGGPGLPKESTPWNSVMPAWEDRLTEEQIWQVIMYLYDATGQQPRRWETAH
;
A
#
# COMPACT_ATOMS: atom_id res chain seq x y z
N MET A 1 -10.69 -34.78 39.65
CA MET A 1 -9.42 -35.44 39.24
C MET A 1 -8.40 -34.35 38.96
N ASN A 2 -7.24 -34.35 39.65
CA ASN A 2 -6.23 -33.29 39.55
C ASN A 2 -5.74 -33.13 38.11
N LEU A 3 -6.04 -31.98 37.48
CA LEU A 3 -5.59 -31.62 36.13
C LEU A 3 -4.06 -31.76 35.95
N LEU A 4 -3.31 -31.53 37.04
CA LEU A 4 -1.85 -31.63 37.15
C LEU A 4 -1.31 -33.07 37.05
N ARG A 5 -2.18 -34.09 37.09
CA ARG A 5 -1.76 -35.50 36.96
C ARG A 5 -1.69 -35.96 35.50
N SER A 6 -2.26 -35.20 34.57
CA SER A 6 -2.19 -35.53 33.13
C SER A 6 -0.80 -35.25 32.57
N ARG A 7 -0.20 -36.26 31.93
CA ARG A 7 1.08 -36.13 31.21
C ARG A 7 1.04 -35.07 30.12
N PHE A 8 -0.13 -34.84 29.51
CA PHE A 8 -0.34 -33.75 28.55
C PHE A 8 -0.18 -32.38 29.19
N VAL A 9 -0.83 -32.14 30.34
CA VAL A 9 -0.75 -30.86 31.06
C VAL A 9 0.67 -30.62 31.58
N GLN A 10 1.33 -31.67 32.07
CA GLN A 10 2.73 -31.60 32.50
C GLN A 10 3.67 -31.22 31.34
N ALA A 11 3.51 -31.85 30.18
CA ALA A 11 4.30 -31.54 28.98
C ALA A 11 4.10 -30.08 28.54
N VAL A 12 2.85 -29.60 28.48
CA VAL A 12 2.55 -28.20 28.14
C VAL A 12 3.14 -27.24 29.17
N LEU A 13 3.04 -27.57 30.46
CA LEU A 13 3.59 -26.73 31.54
C LEU A 13 5.11 -26.63 31.44
N VAL A 14 5.82 -27.74 31.18
CA VAL A 14 7.28 -27.74 30.99
C VAL A 14 7.66 -26.82 29.82
N LEU A 15 6.93 -26.89 28.70
CA LEU A 15 7.20 -26.02 27.54
C LEU A 15 6.94 -24.54 27.84
N VAL A 16 5.84 -24.22 28.52
CA VAL A 16 5.50 -22.84 28.88
C VAL A 16 6.54 -22.27 29.86
N VAL A 17 6.91 -23.04 30.89
CA VAL A 17 7.93 -22.62 31.88
C VAL A 17 9.29 -22.43 31.21
N ALA A 18 9.71 -23.36 30.35
CA ALA A 18 10.95 -23.23 29.60
C ALA A 18 10.95 -21.99 28.69
N PHE A 19 9.84 -21.73 27.99
CA PHE A 19 9.71 -20.53 27.15
C PHE A 19 9.83 -19.26 27.97
N VAL A 20 9.12 -19.15 29.09
CA VAL A 20 9.17 -17.98 29.98
C VAL A 20 10.58 -17.79 30.53
N PHE A 21 11.23 -18.87 30.98
CA PHE A 21 12.60 -18.83 31.47
C PHE A 21 13.58 -18.33 30.41
N PHE A 22 13.58 -18.89 29.21
CA PHE A 22 14.49 -18.46 28.15
C PHE A 22 14.17 -17.06 27.61
N ARG A 23 12.89 -16.69 27.54
CA ARG A 23 12.45 -15.40 26.98
C ARG A 23 12.70 -14.22 27.93
N PHE A 24 12.55 -14.43 29.23
CA PHE A 24 12.56 -13.35 30.24
C PHE A 24 13.62 -13.53 31.34
N GLY A 25 14.12 -14.74 31.56
CA GLY A 25 15.11 -15.04 32.59
C GLY A 25 16.56 -14.70 32.20
N ILE A 26 16.86 -14.65 30.89
CA ILE A 26 18.20 -14.32 30.38
C ILE A 26 18.28 -12.85 29.97
N ARG A 27 19.33 -12.13 30.40
CA ARG A 27 19.61 -10.76 30.01
C ARG A 27 21.01 -10.63 29.39
N PRO A 28 21.17 -9.98 28.23
CA PRO A 28 20.13 -9.39 27.37
C PRO A 28 19.19 -10.46 26.77
N PRO A 29 17.97 -10.08 26.32
CA PRO A 29 17.01 -11.04 25.79
C PRO A 29 17.61 -11.79 24.59
N ALA A 30 17.51 -13.12 24.61
CA ALA A 30 18.08 -13.96 23.57
C ALA A 30 17.45 -13.63 22.20
N PRO A 31 18.25 -13.65 21.10
CA PRO A 31 17.72 -13.54 19.75
C PRO A 31 16.70 -14.65 19.46
N TRP A 32 15.74 -14.37 18.57
CA TRP A 32 14.68 -15.31 18.20
C TRP A 32 15.22 -16.66 17.69
N SER A 33 16.35 -16.67 16.98
CA SER A 33 17.01 -17.88 16.48
C SER A 33 17.53 -18.80 17.59
N VAL A 34 18.01 -18.23 18.68
CA VAL A 34 18.51 -18.99 19.84
C VAL A 34 17.34 -19.54 20.66
N LEU A 35 16.29 -18.73 20.83
CA LEU A 35 15.07 -19.15 21.51
C LEU A 35 14.39 -20.31 20.77
N THR A 36 14.28 -20.26 19.44
CA THR A 36 13.70 -21.34 18.64
C THR A 36 14.53 -22.62 18.73
N LEU A 37 15.86 -22.53 18.72
CA LEU A 37 16.75 -23.68 18.89
C LEU A 37 16.52 -24.37 20.25
N TYR A 38 16.60 -23.63 21.36
CA TYR A 38 16.41 -24.22 22.70
C TYR A 38 15.01 -24.78 22.90
N MET A 39 13.98 -24.08 22.44
CA MET A 39 12.61 -24.58 22.53
C MET A 39 12.38 -25.85 21.71
N SER A 40 13.06 -25.99 20.56
CA SER A 40 13.02 -27.22 19.76
C SER A 40 13.66 -28.40 20.49
N ILE A 41 14.79 -28.17 21.18
CA ILE A 41 15.46 -29.20 21.99
C ILE A 41 14.58 -29.62 23.17
N VAL A 42 14.00 -28.67 23.89
CA VAL A 42 13.08 -28.96 25.01
C VAL A 42 11.86 -29.73 24.53
N LEU A 43 11.26 -29.33 23.40
CA LEU A 43 10.15 -30.05 22.79
C LEU A 43 10.52 -31.50 22.45
N LEU A 44 11.67 -31.71 21.82
CA LEU A 44 12.15 -33.05 21.49
C LEU A 44 12.36 -33.90 22.75
N ALA A 45 12.98 -33.34 23.79
CA ALA A 45 13.21 -34.03 25.06
C ALA A 45 11.89 -34.42 25.75
N VAL A 46 10.90 -33.51 25.77
CA VAL A 46 9.56 -33.79 26.31
C VAL A 46 8.87 -34.90 25.51
N LEU A 47 8.94 -34.86 24.18
CA LEU A 47 8.35 -35.90 23.34
C LEU A 47 9.00 -37.28 23.57
N ILE A 48 10.33 -37.34 23.67
CA ILE A 48 11.07 -38.57 23.99
C ILE A 48 10.67 -39.09 25.37
N TYR A 49 10.59 -38.22 26.37
CA TYR A 49 10.20 -38.61 27.72
C TYR A 49 8.77 -39.15 27.80
N VAL A 50 7.84 -38.52 27.07
CA VAL A 50 6.44 -38.95 27.06
C VAL A 50 6.23 -40.21 26.23
N SER A 51 7.06 -40.44 25.21
CA SER A 51 6.99 -41.62 24.35
C SER A 51 7.77 -42.83 24.90
N SER A 52 8.57 -42.67 25.96
CA SER A 52 9.41 -43.74 26.50
C SER A 52 8.61 -44.87 27.16
N ASP A 53 7.35 -44.62 27.51
CA ASP A 53 6.48 -45.57 28.20
C ASP A 53 5.07 -45.57 27.61
N SER A 54 4.46 -46.76 27.52
CA SER A 54 3.17 -46.95 26.85
C SER A 54 2.00 -46.35 27.64
N ASP A 55 2.07 -46.33 28.97
CA ASP A 55 1.07 -45.67 29.81
C ASP A 55 1.18 -44.15 29.69
N SER A 56 2.41 -43.64 29.73
CA SER A 56 2.72 -42.21 29.58
C SER A 56 2.26 -41.68 28.22
N TRP A 57 2.48 -42.43 27.15
CA TRP A 57 2.01 -42.09 25.80
C TRP A 57 0.47 -42.09 25.70
N ARG A 58 -0.19 -43.07 26.32
CA ARG A 58 -1.66 -43.13 26.37
C ARG A 58 -2.24 -41.93 27.11
N GLU A 59 -1.69 -41.60 28.28
CA GLU A 59 -2.13 -40.46 29.09
C GLU A 59 -1.90 -39.12 28.37
N PHE A 60 -0.82 -39.01 27.60
CA PHE A 60 -0.53 -37.82 26.79
C PHE A 60 -1.50 -37.65 25.62
N MET A 61 -1.82 -38.74 24.90
CA MET A 61 -2.74 -38.70 23.76
C MET A 61 -4.22 -38.66 24.16
N TRP A 62 -4.54 -38.98 25.42
CA TRP A 62 -5.91 -39.07 25.91
C TRP A 62 -6.75 -37.81 25.70
N PRO A 63 -6.28 -36.58 25.96
CA PRO A 63 -7.06 -35.37 25.70
C PRO A 63 -7.38 -35.16 24.22
N ILE A 64 -6.43 -35.47 23.33
CA ILE A 64 -6.59 -35.32 21.87
C ILE A 64 -7.62 -36.35 21.38
N ARG A 65 -7.43 -37.63 21.71
CA ARG A 65 -8.34 -38.70 21.27
C ARG A 65 -9.74 -38.53 21.87
N SER A 66 -9.85 -38.16 23.14
CA SER A 66 -11.16 -37.94 23.76
C SER A 66 -11.89 -36.77 23.13
N THR A 67 -11.21 -35.67 22.79
CA THR A 67 -11.86 -34.52 22.13
C THR A 67 -12.32 -34.84 20.72
N LEU A 68 -11.61 -35.73 20.01
CA LEU A 68 -11.97 -36.14 18.65
C LEU A 68 -13.08 -37.19 18.61
N VAL A 69 -13.09 -38.15 19.55
CA VAL A 69 -13.94 -39.35 19.48
C VAL A 69 -15.11 -39.32 20.47
N ALA A 70 -14.97 -38.68 21.63
CA ALA A 70 -15.97 -38.80 22.68
C ALA A 70 -17.27 -38.05 22.33
N PRO A 71 -18.46 -38.67 22.52
CA PRO A 71 -19.75 -38.09 22.12
C PRO A 71 -20.15 -36.86 22.95
N ASP A 72 -19.72 -36.77 24.20
CA ASP A 72 -19.94 -35.64 25.11
C ASP A 72 -19.13 -34.39 24.75
N LYS A 73 -18.11 -34.52 23.90
CA LYS A 73 -17.19 -33.43 23.51
C LYS A 73 -17.49 -32.83 22.14
N GLY A 74 -18.70 -33.05 21.61
CA GLY A 74 -19.12 -32.56 20.29
C GLY A 74 -18.94 -31.04 20.09
N LEU A 75 -19.29 -30.23 21.10
CA LEU A 75 -19.15 -28.76 21.03
C LEU A 75 -17.68 -28.34 20.96
N THR A 76 -16.81 -28.90 21.81
CA THR A 76 -15.37 -28.59 21.81
C THR A 76 -14.72 -28.97 20.48
N ARG A 77 -15.14 -30.09 19.88
CA ARG A 77 -14.67 -30.52 18.56
C ARG A 77 -15.09 -29.53 17.46
N LEU A 78 -16.35 -29.09 17.46
CA LEU A 78 -16.85 -28.11 16.49
C LEU A 78 -16.08 -26.79 16.59
N VAL A 79 -15.84 -26.29 17.81
CA VAL A 79 -15.05 -25.07 18.04
C VAL A 79 -13.64 -25.23 17.48
N LEU A 80 -12.96 -26.34 17.76
CA LEU A 80 -11.60 -26.59 17.24
C LEU A 80 -11.58 -26.68 15.71
N LEU A 81 -12.56 -27.34 15.09
CA LEU A 81 -12.67 -27.48 13.63
C LEU A 81 -12.92 -26.14 12.92
N ILE A 82 -13.44 -25.13 13.60
CA ILE A 82 -13.65 -23.78 13.04
C ILE A 82 -12.45 -22.88 13.34
N VAL A 83 -12.03 -22.84 14.60
CA VAL A 83 -11.00 -21.91 15.08
C VAL A 83 -9.63 -22.26 14.49
N VAL A 84 -9.25 -23.53 14.42
CA VAL A 84 -7.93 -23.93 13.93
C VAL A 84 -7.74 -23.53 12.45
N PRO A 85 -8.66 -23.85 11.52
CA PRO A 85 -8.53 -23.39 10.14
C PRO A 85 -8.58 -21.87 9.99
N LEU A 86 -9.39 -21.15 10.78
CA LEU A 86 -9.43 -19.68 10.76
C LEU A 86 -8.09 -19.07 11.19
N LEU A 87 -7.49 -19.60 12.27
CA LEU A 87 -6.19 -19.13 12.75
C LEU A 87 -5.07 -19.45 11.75
N LEU A 88 -5.07 -20.65 11.17
CA LEU A 88 -4.10 -21.03 10.14
C LEU A 88 -4.27 -20.19 8.87
N GLY A 89 -5.51 -19.95 8.44
CA GLY A 89 -5.84 -19.10 7.30
C GLY A 89 -5.42 -17.64 7.53
N TYR A 90 -5.69 -17.10 8.72
CA TYR A 90 -5.23 -15.77 9.11
C TYR A 90 -3.70 -15.69 9.14
N TYR A 91 -3.02 -16.67 9.73
CA TYR A 91 -1.57 -16.73 9.74
C TYR A 91 -1.00 -16.79 8.32
N ALA A 92 -1.52 -17.67 7.47
CA ALA A 92 -1.13 -17.77 6.06
C ALA A 92 -1.36 -16.44 5.32
N TYR A 93 -2.50 -15.79 5.53
CA TYR A 93 -2.80 -14.47 5.00
C TYR A 93 -1.77 -13.42 5.45
N THR A 94 -1.42 -13.37 6.74
CA THR A 94 -0.44 -12.39 7.22
C THR A 94 0.98 -12.60 6.68
N GLN A 95 1.32 -13.83 6.31
CA GLN A 95 2.61 -14.16 5.69
C GLN A 95 2.60 -13.91 4.18
N ALA A 96 1.48 -14.16 3.50
CA ALA A 96 1.33 -13.99 2.06
C ALA A 96 0.95 -12.57 1.64
N ALA A 97 0.31 -11.81 2.53
CA ALA A 97 -0.07 -10.43 2.27
C ALA A 97 1.20 -9.60 2.02
N ALA A 98 1.33 -9.10 0.79
CA ALA A 98 2.44 -8.25 0.40
C ALA A 98 2.47 -7.01 1.30
N LYS A 99 3.57 -6.80 2.03
CA LYS A 99 3.84 -5.55 2.71
C LYS A 99 4.40 -4.56 1.67
N PRO A 100 3.80 -3.37 1.48
CA PRO A 100 4.37 -2.36 0.60
C PRO A 100 5.77 -1.99 1.11
N GLN A 101 6.81 -2.41 0.40
CA GLN A 101 8.18 -1.96 0.66
C GLN A 101 8.43 -0.73 -0.20
N ALA A 102 8.88 0.36 0.42
CA ALA A 102 9.34 1.52 -0.34
C ALA A 102 10.60 1.10 -1.13
N PRO A 103 10.73 1.48 -2.40
CA PRO A 103 11.94 1.20 -3.15
C PRO A 103 13.14 1.86 -2.47
N PRO A 104 14.32 1.24 -2.53
CA PRO A 104 15.55 1.81 -2.00
C PRO A 104 16.10 2.98 -2.85
N GLU A 105 15.55 3.24 -4.03
CA GLU A 105 16.00 4.30 -4.94
C GLU A 105 15.30 5.64 -4.65
N LEU A 106 16.09 6.73 -4.65
CA LEU A 106 15.60 8.09 -4.52
C LEU A 106 14.77 8.46 -5.76
N ARG A 107 13.48 8.76 -5.54
CA ARG A 107 12.52 9.13 -6.59
C ARG A 107 12.68 10.58 -7.04
N ALA A 108 12.53 10.83 -8.34
CA ALA A 108 12.20 12.17 -8.82
C ALA A 108 10.66 12.34 -8.79
N VAL A 109 10.14 13.15 -7.86
CA VAL A 109 8.69 13.43 -7.75
C VAL A 109 8.15 14.12 -9.02
N HIS A 110 9.02 14.89 -9.66
CA HIS A 110 8.77 15.61 -10.89
C HIS A 110 9.93 15.32 -11.86
N PRO A 111 9.81 14.27 -12.69
CA PRO A 111 10.82 14.00 -13.71
C PRO A 111 10.94 15.19 -14.67
N ALA A 112 12.10 15.41 -15.27
CA ALA A 112 12.25 16.50 -16.23
C ALA A 112 11.30 16.29 -17.44
N PRO A 113 10.51 17.29 -17.85
CA PRO A 113 9.70 17.17 -19.06
C PRO A 113 10.60 17.05 -20.29
N PRO A 114 10.16 16.35 -21.35
CA PRO A 114 10.88 16.33 -22.62
C PRO A 114 10.86 17.71 -23.28
N ALA A 115 11.81 17.97 -24.18
CA ALA A 115 11.87 19.25 -24.91
C ALA A 115 10.64 19.46 -25.82
N SER A 116 10.19 18.39 -26.49
CA SER A 116 8.97 18.37 -27.28
C SER A 116 8.16 17.10 -27.03
N LEU A 117 6.88 17.14 -27.39
CA LEU A 117 6.01 15.96 -27.41
C LEU A 117 5.18 15.94 -28.70
N GLN A 118 4.80 14.75 -29.14
CA GLN A 118 3.82 14.58 -30.20
C GLN A 118 2.42 14.55 -29.59
N PHE A 119 1.52 15.43 -30.04
CA PHE A 119 0.12 15.47 -29.64
C PHE A 119 -0.74 15.31 -30.88
N ARG A 120 -1.37 14.14 -31.05
CA ARG A 120 -2.27 13.84 -32.19
C ARG A 120 -1.64 14.16 -33.56
N GLY A 121 -0.35 13.83 -33.73
CA GLY A 121 0.41 14.06 -34.97
C GLY A 121 1.02 15.47 -35.12
N LYS A 122 0.79 16.37 -34.17
CA LYS A 122 1.42 17.69 -34.10
C LYS A 122 2.54 17.68 -33.07
N GLU A 123 3.72 18.14 -33.46
CA GLU A 123 4.81 18.35 -32.50
C GLU A 123 4.58 19.65 -31.71
N ILE A 124 4.63 19.55 -30.38
CA ILE A 124 4.51 20.67 -29.44
C ILE A 124 5.82 20.78 -28.69
N GLN A 125 6.48 21.94 -28.78
CA GLN A 125 7.62 22.28 -27.94
C GLN A 125 7.11 22.60 -26.53
N ILE A 126 7.61 21.88 -25.52
CA ILE A 126 7.18 22.00 -24.11
C ILE A 126 8.07 22.99 -23.37
N THR A 127 9.35 23.04 -23.71
CA THR A 127 10.28 24.03 -23.17
C THR A 127 9.82 25.44 -23.58
N GLY A 128 9.48 26.28 -22.60
CA GLY A 128 9.02 27.65 -22.86
C GLY A 128 7.56 27.75 -23.30
N LEU A 129 6.78 26.67 -23.23
CA LEU A 129 5.37 26.70 -23.60
C LEU A 129 4.55 27.42 -22.53
N ASP A 130 3.84 28.46 -22.95
CA ASP A 130 2.86 29.14 -22.11
C ASP A 130 1.45 28.72 -22.47
N ASN A 131 0.56 28.72 -21.48
CA ASN A 131 -0.86 28.46 -21.71
C ASN A 131 -1.47 29.57 -22.58
N PRO A 132 -1.89 29.30 -23.83
CA PRO A 132 -2.40 30.33 -24.74
C PRO A 132 -3.69 30.98 -24.22
N LEU A 133 -4.49 30.25 -23.42
CA LEU A 133 -5.75 30.74 -22.86
C LEU A 133 -5.54 31.78 -21.75
N ARG A 134 -4.33 31.90 -21.18
CA ARG A 134 -4.00 32.97 -20.21
C ARG A 134 -4.03 34.37 -20.84
N ARG A 135 -3.89 34.47 -22.16
CA ARG A 135 -3.94 35.75 -22.89
C ARG A 135 -5.38 36.26 -23.04
N ASP A 136 -6.35 35.37 -23.04
CA ASP A 136 -7.77 35.73 -23.05
C ASP A 136 -8.30 35.98 -21.63
N GLN A 137 -7.99 37.17 -21.11
CA GLN A 137 -8.48 37.63 -19.80
C GLN A 137 -10.01 37.72 -19.75
N ALA A 138 -10.67 38.09 -20.87
CA ALA A 138 -12.12 38.23 -20.93
C ALA A 138 -12.83 36.87 -20.85
N GLY A 139 -12.25 35.84 -21.48
CA GLY A 139 -12.72 34.47 -21.46
C GLY A 139 -12.31 33.66 -20.22
N PHE A 140 -11.51 34.21 -19.30
CA PHE A 140 -10.91 33.45 -18.18
C PHE A 140 -11.93 32.61 -17.41
N LYS A 141 -13.03 33.22 -16.93
CA LYS A 141 -14.07 32.51 -16.17
C LYS A 141 -14.76 31.41 -16.99
N LYS A 142 -14.93 31.63 -18.28
CA LYS A 142 -15.52 30.63 -19.20
C LYS A 142 -14.57 29.44 -19.37
N HIS A 143 -13.27 29.68 -19.52
CA HIS A 143 -12.27 28.62 -19.63
C HIS A 143 -12.14 27.82 -18.33
N VAL A 144 -12.14 28.47 -17.17
CA VAL A 144 -12.14 27.80 -15.86
C VAL A 144 -13.40 26.94 -15.70
N ALA A 145 -14.59 27.44 -16.06
CA ALA A 145 -15.82 26.66 -15.97
C ALA A 145 -15.82 25.43 -16.89
N ALA A 146 -15.32 25.56 -18.12
CA ALA A 146 -15.16 24.43 -19.04
C ALA A 146 -14.10 23.42 -18.54
N GLY A 147 -13.05 23.92 -17.88
CA GLY A 147 -12.04 23.11 -17.20
C GLY A 147 -12.63 22.31 -16.03
N ALA A 148 -13.50 22.94 -15.23
CA ALA A 148 -14.20 22.28 -14.13
C ALA A 148 -15.09 21.14 -14.63
N GLU A 149 -15.84 21.36 -15.72
CA GLU A 149 -16.65 20.31 -16.34
C GLU A 149 -15.77 19.14 -16.81
N THR A 150 -14.68 19.44 -17.49
CA THR A 150 -13.74 18.40 -17.95
C THR A 150 -13.12 17.64 -16.78
N TYR A 151 -12.75 18.33 -15.69
CA TYR A 151 -12.21 17.72 -14.49
C TYR A 151 -13.21 16.77 -13.82
N ILE A 152 -14.45 17.22 -13.63
CA ILE A 152 -15.51 16.42 -12.98
C ILE A 152 -15.85 15.19 -13.83
N ARG A 153 -15.87 15.31 -15.16
CA ARG A 153 -16.18 14.17 -16.04
C ARG A 153 -15.08 13.11 -16.08
N ASN A 154 -13.83 13.48 -15.81
CA ASN A 154 -12.67 12.64 -16.16
C ASN A 154 -11.68 12.40 -15.01
N CYS A 155 -11.36 13.43 -14.23
CA CYS A 155 -10.23 13.44 -13.30
C CYS A 155 -10.63 13.19 -11.85
N VAL A 156 -11.85 13.58 -11.47
CA VAL A 156 -12.36 13.54 -10.08
C VAL A 156 -12.31 12.14 -9.46
N TYR A 157 -12.49 11.10 -10.28
CA TYR A 157 -12.53 9.72 -9.79
C TYR A 157 -11.23 9.26 -9.13
N CYS A 158 -10.09 9.85 -9.51
CA CYS A 158 -8.80 9.57 -8.88
C CYS A 158 -8.34 10.73 -8.01
N HIS A 159 -8.52 11.97 -8.46
CA HIS A 159 -7.96 13.15 -7.78
C HIS A 159 -8.89 13.79 -6.73
N GLY A 160 -10.14 13.35 -6.62
CA GLY A 160 -11.11 13.85 -5.63
C GLY A 160 -11.79 15.15 -6.05
N ASP A 161 -13.01 15.39 -5.55
CA ASP A 161 -13.73 16.64 -5.76
C ASP A 161 -13.07 17.84 -5.05
N ASN A 162 -12.44 17.58 -3.89
CA ASN A 162 -11.64 18.55 -3.15
C ASN A 162 -10.22 18.77 -3.71
N LEU A 163 -9.87 18.13 -4.84
CA LEU A 163 -8.54 18.19 -5.45
C LEU A 163 -7.42 17.65 -4.54
N ASP A 164 -7.76 16.79 -3.58
CA ASP A 164 -6.88 16.34 -2.49
C ASP A 164 -6.22 14.97 -2.74
N GLY A 165 -6.42 14.40 -3.93
CA GLY A 165 -5.90 13.09 -4.30
C GLY A 165 -6.70 11.91 -3.72
N LYS A 166 -7.88 12.16 -3.12
CA LYS A 166 -8.70 11.12 -2.48
C LYS A 166 -9.97 10.77 -3.27
N GLY A 167 -9.84 10.67 -4.59
CA GLY A 167 -10.93 10.19 -5.43
C GLY A 167 -11.35 8.75 -5.11
N HIS A 168 -12.51 8.33 -5.60
CA HIS A 168 -13.08 7.00 -5.38
C HIS A 168 -12.09 5.85 -5.68
N PHE A 169 -11.24 6.00 -6.69
CA PHE A 169 -10.24 5.00 -7.09
C PHE A 169 -8.85 5.21 -6.48
N ALA A 170 -8.63 6.28 -5.70
CA ALA A 170 -7.29 6.65 -5.21
C ALA A 170 -6.61 5.54 -4.39
N TYR A 171 -7.37 4.82 -3.56
CA TYR A 171 -6.86 3.78 -2.67
C TYR A 171 -6.34 2.53 -3.40
N GLY A 172 -6.65 2.38 -4.69
CA GLY A 172 -6.13 1.29 -5.53
C GLY A 172 -4.71 1.52 -6.05
N PHE A 173 -4.12 2.70 -5.80
CA PHE A 173 -2.86 3.10 -6.41
C PHE A 173 -1.76 3.38 -5.39
N ASN A 174 -0.54 2.97 -5.73
CA ASN A 174 0.67 3.28 -4.98
C ASN A 174 1.77 3.70 -5.98
N PRO A 175 2.24 4.95 -5.98
CA PRO A 175 1.85 6.05 -5.09
C PRO A 175 0.40 6.52 -5.33
N PRO A 176 -0.24 7.14 -4.32
CA PRO A 176 -1.56 7.73 -4.50
C PRO A 176 -1.54 8.87 -5.52
N PRO A 177 -2.69 9.22 -6.11
CA PRO A 177 -2.82 10.42 -6.95
C PRO A 177 -2.35 11.68 -6.22
N ALA A 178 -1.81 12.64 -6.98
CA ALA A 178 -1.29 13.88 -6.40
C ALA A 178 -2.40 14.70 -5.70
N ASN A 179 -2.06 15.22 -4.52
CA ASN A 179 -2.86 16.19 -3.77
C ASN A 179 -2.54 17.60 -4.27
N PHE A 180 -3.44 18.20 -5.06
CA PHE A 180 -3.21 19.52 -5.65
C PHE A 180 -3.34 20.67 -4.66
N GLN A 181 -3.88 20.43 -3.45
CA GLN A 181 -3.93 21.42 -2.38
C GLN A 181 -2.56 21.62 -1.71
N ASP A 182 -1.64 20.63 -1.83
CA ASP A 182 -0.30 20.72 -1.26
C ASP A 182 0.57 21.69 -2.08
N PRO A 183 1.12 22.77 -1.47
CA PRO A 183 2.02 23.71 -2.14
C PRO A 183 3.26 23.05 -2.76
N GLY A 184 3.67 21.87 -2.26
CA GLY A 184 4.76 21.08 -2.83
C GLY A 184 4.42 20.38 -4.16
N THR A 185 3.21 20.56 -4.71
CA THR A 185 2.77 19.90 -5.95
C THR A 185 2.70 20.87 -7.14
N ILE A 186 1.52 21.29 -7.56
CA ILE A 186 1.31 22.08 -8.79
C ILE A 186 1.94 23.48 -8.70
N ALA A 187 2.08 24.05 -7.51
CA ALA A 187 2.70 25.38 -7.35
C ALA A 187 4.20 25.38 -7.69
N MET A 188 4.86 24.22 -7.63
CA MET A 188 6.28 24.06 -7.99
C MET A 188 6.50 23.86 -9.50
N LEU A 189 5.41 23.77 -10.28
CA LEU A 189 5.42 23.31 -11.66
C LEU A 189 4.94 24.39 -12.62
N GLN A 190 5.45 24.33 -13.85
CA GLN A 190 4.97 25.17 -14.95
C GLN A 190 3.71 24.56 -15.57
N GLU A 191 2.83 25.38 -16.15
CA GLU A 191 1.60 24.89 -16.80
C GLU A 191 1.92 23.90 -17.94
N ALA A 192 3.02 24.11 -18.68
CA ALA A 192 3.51 23.18 -19.70
C ALA A 192 3.81 21.77 -19.17
N PHE A 193 4.32 21.68 -17.93
CA PHE A 193 4.56 20.40 -17.30
C PHE A 193 3.24 19.65 -17.08
N LEU A 194 2.23 20.34 -16.55
CA LEU A 194 0.90 19.75 -16.34
C LEU A 194 0.28 19.33 -17.69
N PHE A 195 0.45 20.13 -18.74
CA PHE A 195 -0.01 19.78 -20.10
C PHE A 195 0.59 18.45 -20.55
N TRP A 196 1.91 18.30 -20.44
CA TRP A 196 2.59 17.04 -20.75
C TRP A 196 2.07 15.87 -19.90
N ARG A 197 1.93 16.06 -18.57
CA ARG A 197 1.43 15.02 -17.66
C ARG A 197 0.02 14.58 -18.01
N ILE A 198 -0.88 15.50 -18.38
CA ILE A 198 -2.26 15.18 -18.76
C ILE A 198 -2.27 14.51 -20.14
N ALA A 199 -1.55 15.04 -21.12
CA ALA A 199 -1.51 14.49 -22.47
C ALA A 199 -1.00 13.04 -22.48
N LYS A 200 0.14 12.78 -21.82
CA LYS A 200 0.84 11.49 -21.90
C LYS A 200 0.54 10.53 -20.75
N GLY A 201 0.07 11.02 -19.60
CA GLY A 201 -0.19 10.17 -18.44
C GLY A 201 1.09 9.46 -17.93
N GLY A 202 0.95 8.23 -17.48
CA GLY A 202 2.05 7.36 -17.05
C GLY A 202 2.89 6.71 -18.14
N PRO A 203 2.31 6.26 -19.27
CA PRO A 203 3.07 5.62 -20.33
C PRO A 203 4.19 6.52 -20.87
N GLY A 204 5.40 5.95 -21.03
CA GLY A 204 6.54 6.66 -21.60
C GLY A 204 7.22 7.66 -20.65
N LEU A 205 6.94 7.58 -19.34
CA LEU A 205 7.68 8.34 -18.33
C LEU A 205 9.19 8.02 -18.35
N PRO A 206 10.07 9.00 -18.08
CA PRO A 206 11.51 8.78 -17.98
C PRO A 206 11.86 7.72 -16.92
N LYS A 207 13.00 7.04 -17.09
CA LYS A 207 13.44 5.94 -16.20
C LYS A 207 13.52 6.37 -14.73
N GLU A 208 13.78 7.63 -14.47
CA GLU A 208 13.84 8.26 -13.13
C GLU A 208 12.49 8.26 -12.41
N SER A 209 11.41 7.93 -13.12
CA SER A 209 10.05 7.77 -12.58
C SER A 209 9.74 6.32 -12.17
N THR A 210 10.65 5.37 -12.44
CA THR A 210 10.51 3.95 -12.05
C THR A 210 10.91 3.77 -10.57
N PRO A 211 10.48 2.71 -9.87
CA PRO A 211 9.63 1.59 -10.32
C PRO A 211 8.13 1.91 -10.40
N TRP A 212 7.68 3.03 -9.84
CA TRP A 212 6.25 3.36 -9.78
C TRP A 212 5.83 4.27 -10.93
N ASN A 213 5.60 3.67 -12.09
CA ASN A 213 4.98 4.38 -13.21
C ASN A 213 3.62 4.91 -12.77
N SER A 214 3.34 6.19 -13.05
CA SER A 214 2.02 6.76 -12.81
C SER A 214 0.94 5.89 -13.47
N VAL A 215 -0.16 5.65 -12.76
CA VAL A 215 -1.33 4.95 -13.30
C VAL A 215 -2.26 5.89 -14.08
N MET A 216 -1.92 7.18 -14.14
CA MET A 216 -2.72 8.17 -14.85
C MET A 216 -2.77 7.80 -16.34
N PRO A 217 -3.97 7.65 -16.94
CA PRO A 217 -4.07 7.36 -18.36
C PRO A 217 -3.57 8.54 -19.20
N ALA A 218 -3.14 8.25 -20.43
CA ALA A 218 -2.91 9.27 -21.43
C ALA A 218 -4.26 9.86 -21.88
N TRP A 219 -4.40 11.18 -21.84
CA TRP A 219 -5.64 11.85 -22.24
C TRP A 219 -5.60 12.43 -23.66
N GLU A 220 -4.46 12.40 -24.35
CA GLU A 220 -4.31 12.97 -25.69
C GLU A 220 -5.25 12.39 -26.77
N ASP A 221 -5.74 11.16 -26.58
CA ASP A 221 -6.69 10.54 -27.48
C ASP A 221 -8.15 10.96 -27.21
N ARG A 222 -8.42 11.52 -26.02
CA ARG A 222 -9.78 11.84 -25.53
C ARG A 222 -10.04 13.32 -25.32
N LEU A 223 -9.01 14.11 -25.03
CA LEU A 223 -9.11 15.55 -24.76
C LEU A 223 -8.38 16.34 -25.86
N THR A 224 -8.91 17.51 -26.20
CA THR A 224 -8.24 18.46 -27.09
C THR A 224 -7.17 19.27 -26.32
N GLU A 225 -6.27 19.92 -27.05
CA GLU A 225 -5.27 20.83 -26.47
C GLU A 225 -5.94 21.90 -25.61
N GLU A 226 -7.04 22.49 -26.10
CA GLU A 226 -7.81 23.49 -25.38
C GLU A 226 -8.42 22.95 -24.08
N GLN A 227 -9.02 21.76 -24.11
CA GLN A 227 -9.60 21.13 -22.91
C GLN A 227 -8.55 20.87 -21.83
N ILE A 228 -7.35 20.43 -22.23
CA ILE A 228 -6.25 20.22 -21.28
C ILE A 228 -5.84 21.55 -20.65
N TRP A 229 -5.70 22.62 -21.44
CA TRP A 229 -5.39 23.95 -20.91
C TRP A 229 -6.48 24.49 -19.98
N GLN A 230 -7.75 24.27 -20.31
CA GLN A 230 -8.88 24.66 -19.47
C GLN A 230 -8.85 23.94 -18.12
N VAL A 231 -8.58 22.62 -18.10
CA VAL A 231 -8.42 21.86 -16.84
C VAL A 231 -7.28 22.43 -16.00
N ILE A 232 -6.15 22.76 -16.62
CA ILE A 232 -5.01 23.36 -15.91
C ILE A 232 -5.40 24.71 -15.29
N MET A 233 -6.12 25.56 -16.02
CA MET A 233 -6.64 26.82 -15.47
C MET A 233 -7.57 26.58 -14.28
N TYR A 234 -8.48 25.61 -14.38
CA TYR A 234 -9.37 25.24 -13.29
C TYR A 234 -8.60 24.76 -12.05
N LEU A 235 -7.57 23.93 -12.21
CA LEU A 235 -6.78 23.44 -11.08
C LEU A 235 -6.13 24.59 -10.31
N TYR A 236 -5.52 25.55 -10.99
CA TYR A 236 -4.90 26.71 -10.33
C TYR A 236 -5.95 27.66 -9.72
N ASP A 237 -7.07 27.89 -10.40
CA ASP A 237 -8.14 28.75 -9.88
C ASP A 237 -8.79 28.15 -8.62
N ALA A 238 -9.16 26.87 -8.66
CA ALA A 238 -9.86 26.19 -7.58
C ALA A 238 -8.98 25.90 -6.35
N THR A 239 -7.67 25.71 -6.54
CA THR A 239 -6.72 25.55 -5.42
C THR A 239 -6.18 26.88 -4.89
N GLY A 240 -6.35 27.97 -5.64
CA GLY A 240 -5.72 29.27 -5.37
C GLY A 240 -4.19 29.28 -5.56
N GLN A 241 -3.59 28.17 -6.02
CA GLN A 241 -2.16 28.09 -6.29
C GLN A 241 -1.80 28.91 -7.55
N GLN A 242 -0.53 29.31 -7.64
CA GLN A 242 0.00 29.95 -8.85
C GLN A 242 1.02 29.04 -9.52
N PRO A 243 1.03 28.95 -10.87
CA PRO A 243 2.06 28.20 -11.57
C PRO A 243 3.42 28.83 -11.36
N ARG A 244 4.46 27.99 -11.32
CA ARG A 244 5.84 28.48 -11.35
C ARG A 244 6.05 29.24 -12.66
N ARG A 245 6.54 30.47 -12.57
CA ARG A 245 6.95 31.29 -13.72
C ARG A 245 8.47 31.34 -13.78
N TRP A 246 9.03 31.59 -14.96
CA TRP A 246 10.46 31.92 -15.04
C TRP A 246 10.67 33.24 -14.27
N GLU A 247 11.70 33.27 -13.44
CA GLU A 247 12.18 34.53 -12.89
C GLU A 247 12.60 35.40 -14.08
N THR A 248 12.07 36.61 -14.18
CA THR A 248 12.66 37.61 -15.06
C THR A 248 14.10 37.79 -14.61
N ALA A 249 15.06 37.36 -15.43
CA ALA A 249 16.47 37.65 -15.19
C ALA A 249 16.59 39.17 -15.01
N HIS A 250 16.85 39.58 -13.76
CA HIS A 250 17.16 40.96 -13.42
C HIS A 250 18.59 41.29 -13.84
#